data_AF-A0A8C0BM29-F1
#
_entry.id   AF-A0A8C0BM29-F1
#
_cell.length_a   1.000
_cell.length_b   1.000
_cell.length_c   1.000
_cell.angle_alpha   90.00
_cell.angle_beta   90.00
_cell.angle_gamma   90.00
#
_symmetry.space_group_name_H-M   'P 1'
#
loop_
_entity.id
_entity.type
_entity.pdbx_description
1 polymer ?
#
loop_
_entity_poly.entity_id
_entity_poly.type
_entity_poly.pdbx_seq_one_letter_code
_entity_poly.pdbx_strand_id
1 'polypeptide(L)'
;MVNNGSLTYDHDRDGRPTELGGCTAMVRNLNHDTFLVIRYVKRRLTVLIDIDGKHEWRDCIDVPGVRLPRGYYFGTSSVTGDLSDNHDIISLKLYQLTVERTPEEEKRDREVYLPVVDNLKLPGMEAPLEPMSGLALFLIVFFSLVAIVFAIVIGVIVYNKWQEQSRKHFY
;
A
#
# COMPACT_ATOMS: atom_id res chain seq x y z
N MET A 1 4.18 -6.88 6.36
CA MET A 1 2.98 -6.38 7.07
C MET A 1 3.39 -5.79 8.41
N VAL A 2 2.84 -4.63 8.79
CA VAL A 2 2.90 -4.08 10.17
C VAL A 2 1.46 -3.98 10.64
N ASN A 3 1.17 -4.45 11.84
CA ASN A 3 -0.21 -4.67 12.28
C ASN A 3 -0.43 -4.18 13.72
N ASN A 4 -1.45 -3.34 13.92
CA ASN A 4 -1.94 -2.85 15.21
C ASN A 4 -2.99 -3.77 15.86
N GLY A 5 -3.28 -4.92 15.23
CA GLY A 5 -4.27 -5.90 15.66
C GLY A 5 -5.59 -5.85 14.88
N SER A 6 -5.81 -4.84 14.05
CA SER A 6 -7.05 -4.72 13.25
C SER A 6 -6.93 -5.30 11.83
N LEU A 7 -5.72 -5.60 11.37
CA LEU A 7 -5.50 -6.11 10.02
C LEU A 7 -5.42 -7.64 10.02
N THR A 8 -5.96 -8.26 8.97
CA THR A 8 -5.89 -9.71 8.75
C THR A 8 -4.98 -10.00 7.56
N TYR A 9 -4.15 -11.04 7.67
CA TYR A 9 -3.36 -11.53 6.55
C TYR A 9 -4.25 -12.38 5.63
N ASP A 10 -4.43 -11.92 4.39
CA ASP A 10 -5.19 -12.64 3.35
C ASP A 10 -4.29 -13.70 2.70
N HIS A 11 -4.41 -14.95 3.16
CA HIS A 11 -3.59 -16.06 2.67
C HIS A 11 -3.84 -16.37 1.19
N ASP A 12 -5.07 -16.23 0.70
CA ASP A 12 -5.44 -16.58 -0.69
C ASP A 12 -4.84 -15.60 -1.71
N ARG A 13 -4.41 -14.42 -1.25
CA ARG A 13 -3.80 -13.38 -2.08
C ARG A 13 -2.37 -13.06 -1.68
N ASP A 14 -1.71 -13.95 -0.94
CA ASP A 14 -0.32 -13.79 -0.48
C ASP A 14 -0.11 -12.52 0.36
N GLY A 15 -1.14 -12.07 1.08
CA GLY A 15 -1.08 -10.87 1.90
C GLY A 15 -0.99 -9.55 1.13
N ARG A 16 -1.12 -9.55 -0.21
CA ARG A 16 -1.04 -8.36 -1.09
C ARG A 16 -1.80 -7.13 -0.55
N PRO A 17 -3.03 -7.24 -0.01
CA PRO A 17 -3.75 -6.08 0.52
C PRO A 17 -3.04 -5.35 1.68
N THR A 18 -2.16 -6.03 2.41
CA THR A 18 -1.45 -5.47 3.58
C THR A 18 0.08 -5.51 3.43
N GLU A 19 0.52 -5.62 2.17
CA GLU A 19 1.93 -5.60 1.80
C GLU A 19 2.52 -4.21 2.00
N LEU A 20 3.69 -4.13 2.64
CA LEU A 20 4.45 -2.88 2.79
C LEU A 20 5.53 -2.71 1.72
N GLY A 21 5.91 -3.81 1.09
CA GLY A 21 7.02 -3.96 0.17
C GLY A 21 7.48 -5.41 0.17
N GLY A 22 8.15 -5.80 -0.91
CA GLY A 22 8.65 -7.15 -1.12
C GLY A 22 9.65 -7.17 -2.27
N CYS A 23 10.40 -8.28 -2.36
CA CYS A 23 11.27 -8.57 -3.48
C CYS A 23 11.17 -10.07 -3.82
N THR A 24 11.49 -10.42 -5.06
CA THR A 24 11.57 -11.83 -5.48
C THR A 24 12.89 -12.43 -5.03
N ALA A 25 12.83 -13.55 -4.31
CA ALA A 25 14.00 -14.29 -3.83
C ALA A 25 13.80 -15.80 -3.98
N MET A 26 14.70 -16.46 -4.70
CA MET A 26 14.66 -17.91 -4.93
C MET A 26 15.52 -18.63 -3.88
N VAL A 27 14.95 -18.89 -2.71
CA VAL A 27 15.69 -19.41 -1.53
C VAL A 27 15.65 -20.93 -1.36
N ARG A 28 14.92 -21.65 -2.23
CA ARG A 28 14.68 -23.10 -2.10
C ARG A 28 15.76 -23.91 -2.80
N ASN A 29 16.20 -25.00 -2.19
CA ASN A 29 17.12 -26.00 -2.76
C ASN A 29 18.47 -25.43 -3.26
N LEU A 30 19.02 -24.45 -2.54
CA LEU A 30 20.35 -23.92 -2.82
C LEU A 30 21.43 -24.81 -2.18
N ASN A 31 22.59 -24.89 -2.83
CA ASN A 31 23.74 -25.68 -2.37
C ASN A 31 24.70 -24.89 -1.46
N HIS A 32 24.24 -23.76 -0.93
CA HIS A 32 24.98 -22.84 -0.09
C HIS A 32 24.02 -22.18 0.89
N ASP A 33 24.58 -21.57 1.94
CA ASP A 33 23.81 -20.92 2.98
C ASP A 33 23.13 -19.65 2.46
N THR A 34 21.90 -19.42 2.91
CA THR A 34 21.16 -18.18 2.66
C THR A 34 21.04 -17.37 3.94
N PHE A 35 21.08 -16.05 3.80
CA PHE A 35 21.02 -15.14 4.92
C PHE A 35 19.99 -14.04 4.72
N LEU A 36 19.34 -13.66 5.82
CA LEU A 36 18.38 -12.57 5.91
C LEU A 36 18.83 -11.63 7.02
N VAL A 37 18.87 -10.32 6.73
CA VAL A 37 19.10 -9.27 7.72
C VAL A 37 17.90 -8.36 7.77
N ILE A 38 17.30 -8.27 8.95
CA ILE A 38 16.25 -7.30 9.26
C ILE A 38 16.88 -6.22 10.14
N ARG A 39 16.93 -4.99 9.63
CA ARG A 39 17.51 -3.84 10.33
C ARG A 39 16.44 -2.79 10.55
N TYR A 40 16.29 -2.36 11.80
CA TYR A 40 15.37 -1.29 12.19
C TYR A 40 16.15 -0.16 12.89
N VAL A 41 16.25 0.99 12.22
CA VAL A 41 17.02 2.15 12.71
C VAL A 41 16.26 3.42 12.36
N LYS A 42 16.13 4.35 13.33
CA LYS A 42 15.48 5.66 13.13
C LYS A 42 14.14 5.57 12.37
N ARG A 43 13.25 4.65 12.79
CA ARG A 43 11.94 4.37 12.14
C ARG A 43 12.02 3.91 10.69
N ARG A 44 13.16 3.43 10.24
CA ARG A 44 13.35 2.83 8.91
C ARG A 44 13.58 1.34 9.06
N LEU A 45 12.73 0.55 8.41
CA LEU A 45 12.84 -0.91 8.35
C LEU A 45 13.47 -1.28 7.01
N THR A 46 14.64 -1.90 7.06
CA THR A 46 15.34 -2.42 5.89
C THR A 46 15.50 -3.92 6.00
N VAL A 47 15.21 -4.65 4.94
CA VAL A 47 15.46 -6.08 4.81
C VAL A 47 16.48 -6.28 3.72
N LEU A 48 17.58 -6.96 4.06
CA LEU A 48 18.62 -7.35 3.13
C LEU A 48 18.71 -8.87 3.05
N ILE A 49 19.10 -9.37 1.89
CA ILE A 49 19.23 -10.81 1.63
C ILE A 49 20.59 -11.11 1.00
N ASP A 50 21.15 -12.27 1.32
CA ASP A 50 22.25 -12.91 0.60
C ASP A 50 21.79 -14.33 0.26
N ILE A 51 21.44 -14.54 -1.01
CA ILE A 51 20.90 -15.80 -1.52
C ILE A 51 21.70 -16.35 -2.70
N ASP A 52 22.73 -15.62 -3.12
CA ASP A 52 23.55 -15.96 -4.28
C ASP A 52 24.88 -16.62 -3.87
N GLY A 53 25.10 -16.79 -2.56
CA GLY A 53 26.31 -17.38 -1.99
C GLY A 53 27.56 -16.52 -2.17
N LYS A 54 27.37 -15.21 -2.40
CA LYS A 54 28.47 -14.27 -2.67
C LYS A 54 28.93 -13.51 -1.43
N HIS A 55 28.27 -13.69 -0.29
CA HIS A 55 28.50 -12.89 0.91
C HIS A 55 28.30 -11.39 0.66
N GLU A 56 27.35 -11.08 -0.22
CA GLU A 56 27.00 -9.72 -0.62
C GLU A 56 25.52 -9.47 -0.32
N TRP A 57 25.25 -8.45 0.50
CA TRP A 57 23.89 -8.08 0.87
C TRP A 57 23.21 -7.31 -0.24
N ARG A 58 22.06 -7.81 -0.69
CA ARG A 58 21.15 -7.11 -1.61
C ARG A 58 19.95 -6.55 -0.86
N ASP A 59 19.59 -5.30 -1.16
CA ASP A 59 18.39 -4.68 -0.62
C ASP A 59 17.13 -5.36 -1.17
N CYS A 60 16.22 -5.75 -0.27
CA CYS A 60 14.94 -6.35 -0.60
C CYS A 60 13.78 -5.39 -0.28
N ILE A 61 13.75 -4.87 0.94
CA ILE A 61 12.72 -3.96 1.42
C ILE A 61 13.40 -2.76 2.06
N ASP A 62 12.91 -1.57 1.78
CA ASP A 62 13.34 -0.34 2.45
C ASP A 62 12.16 0.61 2.69
N VAL A 63 11.64 0.58 3.92
CA VAL A 63 10.41 1.29 4.29
C VAL A 63 10.70 2.29 5.41
N PRO A 64 10.62 3.61 5.15
CA PRO A 64 10.67 4.63 6.17
C PRO A 64 9.34 4.78 6.92
N GLY A 65 9.35 5.48 8.06
CA GLY A 65 8.13 5.81 8.80
C GLY A 65 7.50 4.64 9.56
N VAL A 66 8.22 3.53 9.73
CA VAL A 66 7.75 2.39 10.51
C VAL A 66 7.95 2.69 11.99
N ARG A 67 6.85 2.72 12.76
CA ARG A 67 6.84 2.98 14.20
C ARG A 67 6.48 1.70 14.92
N LEU A 68 7.39 1.18 15.73
CA LEU A 68 7.20 -0.04 16.52
C LEU A 68 7.36 0.26 18.02
N PRO A 69 6.47 -0.27 18.89
CA PRO A 69 6.63 -0.18 20.34
C PRO A 69 7.85 -0.96 20.85
N ARG A 70 8.31 -0.61 22.06
CA ARG A 70 9.31 -1.40 22.80
C ARG A 70 8.64 -2.55 23.55
N GLY A 71 9.43 -3.56 23.92
CA GLY A 71 8.95 -4.70 24.71
C GLY A 71 8.31 -5.84 23.90
N TYR A 72 8.52 -5.85 22.58
CA TYR A 72 8.10 -6.93 21.70
C TYR A 72 9.08 -8.11 21.76
N TYR A 73 8.62 -9.25 21.23
CA TYR A 73 9.38 -10.48 21.16
C TYR A 73 9.85 -10.72 19.72
N PHE A 74 11.08 -11.23 19.58
CA PHE A 74 11.56 -11.78 18.31
C PHE A 74 11.14 -13.24 18.22
N GLY A 75 10.60 -13.64 17.07
CA GLY A 75 10.16 -15.00 16.83
C GLY A 75 10.13 -15.32 15.35
N THR A 76 10.22 -16.61 15.04
CA THR A 76 10.13 -17.17 13.69
C THR A 76 9.18 -18.36 13.74
N SER A 77 8.38 -18.53 12.70
CA SER A 77 7.43 -19.64 12.56
C SER A 77 7.32 -20.04 11.08
N SER A 78 6.89 -21.27 10.84
CA SER A 78 6.62 -21.80 9.50
C SER A 78 5.35 -22.66 9.53
N VAL A 79 4.77 -22.89 8.36
CA VAL A 79 3.58 -23.73 8.17
C VAL A 79 3.63 -24.37 6.79
N THR A 80 3.07 -25.57 6.67
CA THR A 80 2.89 -26.29 5.39
C THR A 80 1.40 -26.55 5.16
N GLY A 81 1.00 -26.69 3.89
CA GLY A 81 -0.37 -26.99 3.49
C GLY A 81 -0.43 -28.28 2.67
N ASP A 82 -1.16 -28.25 1.55
CA ASP A 82 -1.24 -29.37 0.61
C ASP A 82 0.13 -29.77 0.02
N LEU A 83 1.04 -28.79 -0.08
CA LEU A 83 2.46 -28.99 -0.38
C LEU A 83 3.30 -28.75 0.88
N SER A 84 4.40 -29.51 0.99
CA SER A 84 5.31 -29.45 2.13
C SER A 84 6.75 -29.16 1.70
N ASP A 85 7.52 -28.58 2.62
CA ASP A 85 8.95 -28.34 2.49
C ASP A 85 9.59 -28.27 3.89
N ASN A 86 10.90 -28.43 3.97
CA ASN A 86 11.65 -28.22 5.21
C ASN A 86 11.88 -26.72 5.43
N HIS A 87 11.75 -26.27 6.68
CA HIS A 87 11.87 -24.86 7.06
C HIS A 87 12.88 -24.74 8.21
N ASP A 88 14.16 -24.71 7.86
CA ASP A 88 15.26 -24.80 8.84
C ASP A 88 15.79 -23.41 9.22
N ILE A 89 15.94 -23.16 10.53
CA ILE A 89 16.61 -21.98 11.07
C ILE A 89 17.93 -22.42 11.71
N ILE A 90 19.03 -22.16 11.03
CA ILE A 90 20.36 -22.57 11.50
C ILE A 90 20.84 -21.68 12.66
N SER A 91 20.62 -20.36 12.56
CA SER A 91 20.93 -19.43 13.65
C SER A 91 20.09 -18.16 13.58
N LEU A 92 19.82 -17.58 14.75
CA LEU A 92 19.21 -16.25 14.89
C LEU A 92 20.13 -15.41 15.75
N LYS A 93 20.67 -14.33 15.18
CA LYS A 93 21.61 -13.42 15.84
C LYS A 93 20.99 -12.04 15.95
N LEU A 94 20.89 -11.53 17.17
CA LEU A 94 20.34 -10.22 17.46
C LEU A 94 21.46 -9.25 17.85
N TYR A 95 21.47 -8.08 17.22
CA TYR A 95 22.46 -7.03 17.46
C TYR A 95 21.76 -5.73 17.86
N GLN A 96 22.28 -5.08 18.90
CA GLN A 96 21.89 -3.73 19.24
C GLN A 96 22.73 -2.73 18.44
N LEU A 97 22.07 -1.80 17.75
CA LEU A 97 22.73 -0.75 16.99
C LEU A 97 22.79 0.52 17.84
N THR A 98 24.00 1.01 18.11
CA THR A 98 24.23 2.29 18.78
C THR A 98 24.16 3.40 17.74
N VAL A 99 23.13 4.23 17.83
CA VAL A 99 22.89 5.33 16.88
C VAL A 99 22.61 6.59 17.68
N GLU A 100 23.25 7.69 17.30
CA GLU A 100 23.02 8.99 17.91
C GLU A 100 21.61 9.50 17.55
N ARG A 101 20.85 9.85 18.59
CA ARG A 101 19.47 10.33 18.53
C ARG A 101 19.36 11.62 19.31
N THR A 102 18.54 12.55 18.82
CA THR A 102 18.24 13.75 19.61
C THR A 102 17.29 13.41 20.78
N PRO A 103 17.28 14.19 21.87
CA PRO A 103 16.34 13.97 22.98
C PRO A 103 14.87 13.93 22.52
N GLU A 104 14.51 14.72 21.51
CA GLU A 104 13.17 14.77 20.94
C GLU A 104 12.83 13.51 20.14
N GLU A 105 13.79 12.94 19.41
CA GLU A 105 13.61 11.64 18.74
C GLU A 105 13.39 10.52 19.76
N GLU A 106 14.19 10.50 20.83
CA GLU A 106 14.07 9.47 21.84
C GLU A 106 12.74 9.54 22.58
N LYS A 107 12.27 10.74 22.93
CA LYS A 107 10.95 10.94 23.52
C LYS A 107 9.85 10.43 22.61
N ARG A 108 9.88 10.81 21.32
CA ARG A 108 8.88 10.36 20.34
C ARG A 108 8.88 8.85 20.14
N ASP A 109 10.03 8.18 20.25
CA ASP A 109 10.14 6.72 20.13
C ASP A 109 9.66 5.99 21.39
N ARG A 110 9.76 6.60 22.56
CA ARG A 110 9.21 6.06 23.82
C ARG A 110 7.69 6.13 23.88
N GLU A 111 7.07 7.10 23.20
CA GLU A 111 5.62 7.32 23.15
C GLU A 111 4.89 6.48 22.08
N VAL A 112 5.57 5.52 21.42
CA VAL A 112 4.94 4.62 20.46
C VAL A 112 4.31 3.43 21.18
N TYR A 113 2.98 3.44 21.31
CA TYR A 113 2.21 2.36 21.94
C TYR A 113 1.61 1.36 20.95
N LEU A 114 1.27 1.83 19.76
CA LEU A 114 0.71 1.01 18.69
C LEU A 114 1.63 1.02 17.47
N PRO A 115 1.81 -0.13 16.80
CA PRO A 115 2.61 -0.21 15.60
C PRO A 115 1.85 0.43 14.43
N VAL A 116 2.52 1.32 13.71
CA VAL A 116 1.94 2.04 12.57
C VAL A 116 3.02 2.37 11.56
N VAL A 117 2.64 2.53 10.29
CA VAL A 117 3.53 3.00 9.23
C VAL A 117 2.98 4.32 8.70
N ASP A 118 3.82 5.35 8.72
CA ASP A 118 3.45 6.67 8.22
C ASP A 118 3.12 6.56 6.70
N ASN A 119 2.02 7.19 6.26
CA ASN A 119 1.55 7.20 4.86
C ASN A 119 1.18 5.82 4.27
N LEU A 120 0.83 4.84 5.09
CA LEU A 120 0.38 3.54 4.60
C LEU A 120 -0.99 3.64 3.91
N LYS A 121 -1.06 3.32 2.62
CA LYS A 121 -2.31 3.21 1.86
C LYS A 121 -2.88 1.81 2.01
N LEU A 122 -3.76 1.62 2.98
CA LEU A 122 -4.50 0.36 3.14
C LEU A 122 -5.75 0.33 2.24
N PRO A 123 -6.07 -0.80 1.60
CA PRO A 123 -7.32 -0.95 0.86
C PRO A 123 -8.51 -0.83 1.81
N GLY A 124 -9.44 0.07 1.49
CA GLY A 124 -10.61 0.40 2.32
C GLY A 124 -10.44 1.66 3.18
N MET A 125 -9.23 2.23 3.27
CA MET A 125 -9.05 3.58 3.80
C MET A 125 -9.18 4.56 2.62
N GLU A 126 -10.42 4.87 2.25
CA GLU A 126 -10.69 5.97 1.33
C GLU A 126 -10.06 7.24 1.92
N ALA A 127 -9.00 7.74 1.27
CA ALA A 127 -8.51 9.06 1.58
C ALA A 127 -9.69 10.03 1.42
N PRO A 128 -9.92 10.97 2.36
CA PRO A 128 -10.97 11.96 2.19
C PRO A 128 -10.78 12.60 0.81
N LEU A 129 -11.81 12.51 -0.03
CA LEU A 129 -11.85 13.10 -1.37
C LEU A 129 -11.24 14.51 -1.28
N GLU A 130 -10.11 14.72 -1.95
CA GLU A 130 -9.48 16.03 -1.90
C GLU A 130 -10.50 17.08 -2.36
N PRO A 131 -10.72 18.15 -1.58
CA PRO A 131 -11.69 19.17 -1.95
C PRO A 131 -11.28 19.75 -3.30
N MET A 132 -12.12 19.56 -4.32
CA MET A 132 -11.83 20.09 -5.65
C MET A 132 -11.64 21.60 -5.57
N SER A 133 -10.63 22.11 -6.28
CA SER A 133 -10.41 23.55 -6.41
C SER A 133 -11.70 24.24 -6.86
N GLY A 134 -12.04 25.39 -6.27
CA GLY A 134 -13.28 26.10 -6.58
C GLY A 134 -13.44 26.44 -8.07
N LEU A 135 -12.33 26.58 -8.79
CA LEU A 135 -12.33 26.77 -10.24
C LEU A 135 -12.78 25.51 -11.01
N ALA A 136 -12.34 24.32 -10.58
CA ALA A 136 -12.77 23.06 -11.19
C ALA A 136 -14.28 22.83 -10.98
N LEU A 137 -14.78 23.16 -9.78
CA LEU A 137 -16.19 23.05 -9.46
C LEU A 137 -17.04 24.03 -10.28
N PHE A 138 -16.57 25.27 -10.44
CA PHE A 138 -17.21 26.27 -11.31
C PHE A 138 -17.28 25.80 -12.78
N LEU A 139 -16.18 25.29 -13.33
CA LEU A 139 -16.14 24.84 -14.73
C LEU A 139 -17.10 23.66 -14.98
N ILE A 140 -17.15 22.69 -14.07
CA ILE A 140 -18.06 21.53 -14.19
C ILE A 140 -19.52 22.00 -14.21
N VAL A 141 -19.90 22.89 -13.29
CA VAL A 141 -21.26 23.44 -13.23
C VAL A 141 -21.56 24.28 -14.48
N PHE A 142 -20.62 25.10 -14.95
CA PHE A 142 -20.80 25.91 -16.15
C PHE A 142 -21.03 25.05 -17.40
N PHE A 143 -20.16 24.08 -17.66
CA PHE A 143 -20.29 23.23 -18.85
C PHE A 143 -21.53 22.33 -18.83
N SER A 144 -21.94 21.84 -17.66
CA SER A 144 -23.19 21.08 -17.52
C SER A 144 -24.42 21.93 -17.82
N LEU A 145 -24.48 23.17 -17.34
CA LEU A 145 -25.56 24.11 -17.65
C LEU A 145 -25.63 24.42 -19.15
N VAL A 146 -24.48 24.68 -19.77
CA VAL A 146 -24.39 24.92 -21.22
C VAL A 146 -24.89 23.70 -22.00
N ALA A 147 -24.47 22.50 -21.62
CA ALA A 147 -24.91 21.26 -22.28
C ALA A 147 -26.44 21.06 -22.18
N ILE A 148 -27.04 21.37 -21.04
CA ILE A 148 -28.50 21.30 -20.84
C ILE A 148 -29.22 22.27 -21.77
N VAL A 149 -28.75 23.51 -21.86
CA VAL A 149 -29.35 24.53 -22.75
C VAL A 149 -29.27 24.08 -24.21
N PHE A 150 -28.10 23.57 -24.64
CA PHE A 150 -27.93 23.03 -25.99
C PHE A 150 -28.87 21.85 -26.27
N ALA A 151 -29.04 20.93 -25.32
CA ALA A 151 -29.94 19.79 -25.46
C ALA A 151 -31.41 20.24 -25.59
N ILE A 152 -31.83 21.26 -24.83
CA ILE A 152 -33.19 21.82 -24.93
C ILE A 152 -33.40 22.46 -26.31
N VAL A 153 -32.46 23.28 -26.78
CA VAL A 153 -32.57 23.94 -28.09
C VAL A 153 -32.64 22.92 -29.22
N ILE A 154 -31.76 21.91 -29.20
CA ILE A 154 -31.79 20.82 -30.19
C ILE A 154 -33.12 20.05 -30.11
N GLY A 155 -33.60 19.76 -28.90
CA GLY A 155 -34.89 19.11 -28.67
C GLY A 155 -36.05 19.88 -29.27
N VAL A 156 -36.11 21.20 -29.08
CA VAL A 156 -37.15 22.07 -29.66
C VAL A 156 -37.07 22.10 -31.19
N ILE A 157 -35.86 22.19 -31.76
CA ILE A 157 -35.67 22.17 -33.23
C ILE A 157 -36.15 20.83 -33.81
N VAL A 158 -35.78 19.71 -33.20
CA VAL A 158 -36.20 18.37 -33.63
C VAL A 158 -37.72 18.21 -33.49
N TYR A 159 -38.31 18.66 -32.40
CA TYR A 159 -39.76 18.60 -32.16
C TYR A 159 -40.55 19.39 -33.20
N ASN A 160 -40.13 20.64 -33.48
CA ASN A 160 -40.78 21.47 -34.49
C ASN A 160 -40.66 20.85 -35.90
N LYS A 161 -39.49 20.28 -36.24
CA LYS A 161 -39.28 19.61 -37.53
C LYS A 161 -40.11 18.33 -37.67
N TRP A 162 -40.27 17.58 -36.57
CA TRP A 162 -41.14 16.40 -36.53
C TRP A 162 -42.61 16.78 -36.73
N GLN A 163 -43.10 17.82 -36.04
CA GLN A 163 -44.46 18.34 -36.22
C GLN A 163 -44.76 18.76 -37.67
N GLU A 164 -43.82 19.40 -38.36
CA GLU A 164 -43.98 19.77 -39.78
C GLU A 164 -44.05 18.55 -40.72
N GLN A 165 -43.26 17.50 -40.46
CA GLN A 165 -43.32 16.27 -41.26
C GLN A 165 -44.61 15.47 -41.01
N SER A 166 -45.07 15.37 -39.76
CA SER A 166 -46.33 14.68 -39.43
C SER A 166 -47.56 15.35 -40.04
N ARG A 167 -47.56 16.69 -40.16
CA ARG A 167 -48.64 17.43 -40.84
C ARG A 167 -48.69 17.19 -42.36
N LYS A 168 -47.60 16.77 -43.00
CA LYS A 168 -47.54 16.51 -44.45
C LYS A 168 -47.99 15.10 -44.86
N HIS A 169 -48.26 14.21 -43.91
CA HIS A 169 -48.74 12.84 -44.17
C HIS A 169 -50.27 12.69 -44.19
N PHE A 170 -51.03 13.77 -43.99
CA PHE A 170 -52.50 13.78 -43.91
C PHE A 170 -53.20 14.52 -45.06
N TYR A 171 -52.49 14.80 -46.16
CA TYR A 171 -53.08 15.26 -47.43
C TYR A 171 -52.65 14.36 -48.57
#